data_AF-A0A920T0D8-F1
#
_entry.id   AF-A0A920T0D8-F1
#
_cell.length_a   1.000
_cell.length_b   1.000
_cell.length_c   1.000
_cell.angle_alpha   90.00
_cell.angle_beta   90.00
_cell.angle_gamma   90.00
#
_symmetry.space_group_name_H-M   'P 1'
#
loop_
_entity.id
_entity.type
_entity.pdbx_description
1 polymer ?
#
loop_
_entity_poly.entity_id
_entity_poly.type
_entity_poly.pdbx_seq_one_letter_code
_entity_poly.pdbx_strand_id
1 'polypeptide(L)'
;MASDLLRIRHEYSEESEQRQFFLNNLSQQFRSYYIAKGSSTAQYYDHWETPDSEKYTKALLIDPDISAPNAQTNYFEDNDDEILKGYYIAQKATSVGVLSYFSTPVFELIIDYSSVDTDSSLIPHIIEAKNIVESIILRTPYSQSPITITESVMNEPQNVLGSADWNNRTIVINSLNVNINAQYSLNNIPKNINILVLVHEIIHILGVGTDPAWTSNINNFFYTGENGLREYKQLLYDAGYDINGISGVPVENHFGSGTQYSHFEEGLFENMTLETRRDSNNVLHPTIPTEIMTGFLDDDNGSVNGNYITRMTLGILEDIGYVVDYESEHCVNTTTYQL
;
A
#
# COMPACT_ATOMS: atom_id res chain seq x y z
N MET A 1 -20.20 5.57 3.70
CA MET A 1 -19.98 4.97 5.04
C MET A 1 -18.97 3.86 4.84
N ALA A 2 -17.97 3.76 5.73
CA ALA A 2 -16.84 2.86 5.55
C ALA A 2 -17.29 1.39 5.45
N SER A 3 -16.66 0.63 4.56
CA SER A 3 -16.74 -0.82 4.53
C SER A 3 -15.63 -1.40 5.40
N ASP A 4 -15.99 -1.93 6.56
CA ASP A 4 -15.08 -2.70 7.43
C ASP A 4 -14.63 -3.99 6.72
N LEU A 5 -13.51 -3.91 5.98
CA LEU A 5 -12.90 -5.06 5.33
C LEU A 5 -12.14 -5.91 6.36
N LEU A 6 -12.35 -7.23 6.31
CA LEU A 6 -11.61 -8.18 7.14
C LEU A 6 -10.66 -9.04 6.30
N ARG A 7 -9.41 -9.13 6.77
CA ARG A 7 -8.39 -10.02 6.21
C ARG A 7 -8.67 -11.49 6.57
N ILE A 8 -8.36 -12.39 5.64
CA ILE A 8 -8.01 -13.78 5.98
C ILE A 8 -6.49 -13.88 5.93
N ARG A 9 -5.85 -14.07 7.09
CA ARG A 9 -4.42 -14.39 7.17
C ARG A 9 -4.22 -15.82 6.65
N HIS A 10 -3.51 -15.96 5.52
CA HIS A 10 -3.22 -17.27 4.91
C HIS A 10 -2.13 -18.07 5.68
N GLU A 11 -1.67 -17.52 6.81
CA GLU A 11 -0.63 -18.05 7.70
C GLU A 11 -1.07 -19.33 8.43
N TYR A 12 -2.36 -19.45 8.75
CA TYR A 12 -2.91 -20.56 9.54
C TYR A 12 -3.45 -21.66 8.61
N SER A 13 -2.58 -22.60 8.25
CA SER A 13 -2.95 -23.73 7.39
C SER A 13 -3.66 -24.86 8.13
N GLU A 14 -3.53 -24.92 9.45
CA GLU A 14 -4.09 -25.97 10.31
C GLU A 14 -5.32 -25.49 11.11
N GLU A 15 -6.33 -26.35 11.23
CA GLU A 15 -7.63 -26.07 11.87
C GLU A 15 -7.47 -25.57 13.31
N SER A 16 -6.50 -26.11 14.06
CA SER A 16 -6.23 -25.73 15.45
C SER A 16 -5.73 -24.30 15.61
N GLU A 17 -5.00 -23.77 14.62
CA GLU A 17 -4.42 -22.43 14.68
C GLU A 17 -5.48 -21.37 14.38
N GLN A 18 -6.30 -21.63 13.36
CA GLN A 18 -7.50 -20.83 13.04
C GLN A 18 -8.43 -20.77 14.25
N ARG A 19 -8.70 -21.92 14.88
CA ARG A 19 -9.52 -22.01 16.09
C ARG A 19 -8.96 -21.18 17.25
N GLN A 20 -7.66 -21.22 17.51
CA GLN A 20 -7.04 -20.45 18.58
C GLN A 20 -7.07 -18.93 18.28
N PHE A 21 -6.89 -18.53 17.02
CA PHE A 21 -7.05 -17.14 16.58
C PHE A 21 -8.48 -16.64 16.85
N PHE A 22 -9.51 -17.40 16.49
CA PHE A 22 -10.91 -17.00 16.71
C PHE A 22 -11.30 -16.93 18.19
N LEU A 23 -10.82 -17.86 19.03
CA LEU A 23 -11.03 -17.82 20.48
C LEU A 23 -10.41 -16.56 21.12
N ASN A 24 -9.27 -16.10 20.59
CA ASN A 24 -8.59 -14.90 21.06
C ASN A 24 -9.20 -13.60 20.48
N ASN A 25 -10.06 -13.67 19.45
CA ASN A 25 -10.59 -12.52 18.71
C ASN A 25 -12.13 -12.62 18.51
N LEU A 26 -12.85 -12.93 19.60
CA LEU A 26 -14.31 -13.16 19.60
C LEU A 26 -15.14 -12.09 18.87
N SER A 27 -14.75 -10.82 18.92
CA SER A 27 -15.46 -9.72 18.23
C SER A 27 -15.52 -9.86 16.70
N GLN A 28 -14.63 -10.65 16.10
CA GLN A 28 -14.62 -10.90 14.66
C GLN A 28 -15.65 -11.96 14.22
N GLN A 29 -16.21 -12.74 15.15
CA GLN A 29 -17.22 -13.76 14.87
C GLN A 29 -18.62 -13.18 14.66
N PHE A 30 -18.87 -11.95 15.13
CA PHE A 30 -20.18 -11.28 15.10
C PHE A 30 -20.36 -10.33 13.89
N ARG A 31 -19.60 -10.54 12.82
CA ARG A 31 -19.63 -9.75 11.58
C ARG A 31 -20.14 -10.61 10.40
N SER A 32 -21.03 -10.07 9.56
CA SER A 32 -21.77 -10.82 8.55
C SER A 32 -20.96 -11.17 7.29
N TYR A 33 -20.61 -12.45 7.06
CA TYR A 33 -19.78 -12.91 5.93
C TYR A 33 -20.04 -14.45 5.54
N TYR A 34 -20.11 -14.91 4.25
CA TYR A 34 -20.16 -16.33 3.65
C TYR A 34 -19.19 -16.63 2.40
N ILE A 35 -18.27 -17.65 2.35
CA ILE A 35 -17.03 -17.68 1.46
C ILE A 35 -17.18 -18.02 -0.02
N ALA A 36 -16.08 -17.72 -0.74
CA ALA A 36 -15.47 -18.66 -1.68
C ALA A 36 -13.91 -18.67 -1.60
N LYS A 37 -13.28 -19.84 -1.40
CA LYS A 37 -11.97 -20.10 -2.00
C LYS A 37 -12.25 -20.31 -3.48
N GLY A 38 -11.68 -19.48 -4.35
CA GLY A 38 -11.90 -19.59 -5.80
C GLY A 38 -11.49 -20.97 -6.31
N SER A 39 -12.49 -21.82 -6.60
CA SER A 39 -12.28 -23.12 -7.23
C SER A 39 -13.09 -23.19 -8.51
N SER A 40 -12.42 -23.46 -9.63
CA SER A 40 -13.04 -23.72 -10.93
C SER A 40 -13.86 -25.02 -10.98
N THR A 41 -13.96 -25.74 -9.85
CA THR A 41 -14.71 -27.00 -9.70
C THR A 41 -15.82 -26.93 -8.64
N ALA A 42 -16.05 -25.76 -8.01
CA ALA A 42 -17.14 -25.60 -7.05
C ALA A 42 -18.50 -25.77 -7.76
N GLN A 43 -19.30 -26.73 -7.29
CA GLN A 43 -20.71 -26.86 -7.68
C GLN A 43 -21.58 -26.26 -6.58
N TYR A 44 -22.56 -25.46 -7.00
CA TYR A 44 -23.55 -24.86 -6.11
C TYR A 44 -24.79 -25.77 -6.04
N TYR A 45 -25.46 -25.82 -4.89
CA TYR A 45 -26.76 -26.46 -4.79
C TYR A 45 -27.87 -25.56 -5.32
N ASP A 46 -28.86 -26.15 -5.98
CA ASP A 46 -30.07 -25.43 -6.41
C ASP A 46 -31.02 -25.17 -5.21
N HIS A 47 -31.04 -26.05 -4.19
CA HIS A 47 -31.88 -25.96 -2.98
C HIS A 47 -31.18 -26.50 -1.71
N TRP A 48 -31.51 -25.92 -0.55
CA TRP A 48 -30.84 -26.18 0.74
C TRP A 48 -31.12 -27.57 1.34
N GLU A 49 -32.28 -28.18 1.05
CA GLU A 49 -32.68 -29.49 1.59
C GLU A 49 -32.10 -30.69 0.81
N THR A 50 -31.18 -30.48 -0.14
CA THR A 50 -30.69 -31.56 -1.02
C THR A 50 -29.84 -32.56 -0.21
N PRO A 51 -30.22 -33.85 -0.11
CA PRO A 51 -29.57 -34.75 0.86
C PRO A 51 -28.10 -35.02 0.57
N ASP A 52 -27.34 -35.06 1.66
CA ASP A 52 -25.90 -35.33 1.69
C ASP A 52 -25.58 -36.67 1.02
N SER A 53 -24.84 -36.60 -0.09
CA SER A 53 -24.17 -37.76 -0.67
C SER A 53 -22.70 -37.40 -0.82
N GLU A 54 -21.82 -38.38 -0.57
CA GLU A 54 -20.35 -38.23 -0.40
C GLU A 54 -19.64 -37.43 -1.51
N LYS A 55 -20.31 -37.24 -2.65
CA LYS A 55 -19.84 -36.49 -3.82
C LYS A 55 -19.88 -34.96 -3.64
N TYR A 56 -20.61 -34.42 -2.66
CA TYR A 56 -20.92 -32.98 -2.55
C TYR A 56 -20.42 -32.30 -1.25
N THR A 57 -19.58 -32.97 -0.48
CA THR A 57 -18.98 -32.51 0.80
C THR A 57 -18.02 -31.30 0.70
N LYS A 58 -18.12 -30.50 -0.37
CA LYS A 58 -17.30 -29.32 -0.67
C LYS A 58 -18.12 -28.13 -1.21
N ALA A 59 -19.45 -28.22 -1.22
CA ALA A 59 -20.34 -27.16 -1.68
C ALA A 59 -20.85 -26.31 -0.50
N LEU A 60 -21.02 -25.00 -0.71
CA LEU A 60 -21.56 -24.10 0.30
C LEU A 60 -23.09 -24.24 0.40
N LEU A 61 -23.62 -24.26 1.62
CA LEU A 61 -25.06 -24.14 1.90
C LEU A 61 -25.36 -22.70 2.35
N ILE A 62 -26.43 -22.11 1.81
CA ILE A 62 -26.97 -20.82 2.25
C ILE A 62 -28.49 -20.96 2.27
N ASP A 63 -29.09 -20.78 3.45
CA ASP A 63 -30.54 -20.67 3.60
C ASP A 63 -30.98 -19.24 3.17
N PRO A 64 -31.86 -19.11 2.17
CA PRO A 64 -32.30 -17.81 1.66
C PRO A 64 -33.20 -17.03 2.63
N ASP A 65 -33.87 -17.68 3.58
CA ASP A 65 -34.83 -17.02 4.49
C ASP A 65 -34.13 -16.34 5.69
N ILE A 66 -32.85 -16.68 5.94
CA ILE A 66 -31.99 -16.05 6.96
C ILE A 66 -31.05 -14.98 6.37
N SER A 67 -31.37 -14.36 5.24
CA SER A 67 -30.44 -13.43 4.56
C SER A 67 -30.21 -12.08 5.27
N ALA A 68 -30.91 -11.79 6.36
CA ALA A 68 -30.82 -10.53 7.10
C ALA A 68 -29.88 -10.65 8.32
N PRO A 69 -28.97 -9.68 8.60
CA PRO A 69 -27.97 -9.80 9.67
C PRO A 69 -28.56 -10.19 11.03
N ASN A 70 -29.62 -9.52 11.48
CA ASN A 70 -30.25 -9.79 12.77
C ASN A 70 -30.93 -11.17 12.84
N ALA A 71 -31.36 -11.72 11.70
CA ALA A 71 -31.93 -13.06 11.65
C ALA A 71 -30.83 -14.14 11.79
N GLN A 72 -29.64 -13.88 11.23
CA GLN A 72 -28.46 -14.75 11.37
C GLN A 72 -27.99 -14.79 12.82
N THR A 73 -27.89 -13.61 13.48
CA THR A 73 -27.55 -13.51 14.90
C THR A 73 -28.48 -14.36 15.76
N ASN A 74 -29.80 -14.14 15.67
CA ASN A 74 -30.77 -14.89 16.45
C ASN A 74 -30.71 -16.40 16.15
N TYR A 75 -30.55 -16.79 14.88
CA TYR A 75 -30.47 -18.21 14.49
C TYR A 75 -29.27 -18.92 15.14
N PHE A 76 -28.09 -18.30 15.17
CA PHE A 76 -26.91 -18.90 15.81
C PHE A 76 -26.93 -18.80 17.34
N GLU A 77 -27.62 -17.81 17.92
CA GLU A 77 -27.88 -17.75 19.37
C GLU A 77 -28.86 -18.84 19.83
N ASP A 78 -29.85 -19.20 19.01
CA ASP A 78 -30.83 -20.25 19.28
C ASP A 78 -30.34 -21.67 18.93
N ASN A 79 -29.22 -21.82 18.20
CA ASN A 79 -28.68 -23.10 17.71
C ASN A 79 -27.14 -23.17 17.87
N ASP A 80 -26.66 -23.12 19.11
CA ASP A 80 -25.24 -23.07 19.46
C ASP A 80 -24.42 -24.30 19.00
N ASP A 81 -25.03 -25.49 18.97
CA ASP A 81 -24.44 -26.72 18.41
C ASP A 81 -24.00 -26.57 16.94
N GLU A 82 -24.66 -25.71 16.15
CA GLU A 82 -24.31 -25.51 14.73
C GLU A 82 -23.01 -24.70 14.56
N ILE A 83 -22.58 -23.92 15.56
CA ILE A 83 -21.35 -23.09 15.54
C ILE A 83 -20.08 -23.96 15.41
N LEU A 84 -20.16 -25.23 15.81
CA LEU A 84 -19.03 -26.16 15.82
C LEU A 84 -18.70 -26.78 14.45
N LYS A 85 -19.48 -26.50 13.40
CA LYS A 85 -19.21 -26.95 12.04
C LYS A 85 -18.33 -25.94 11.32
N GLY A 86 -17.31 -26.42 10.60
CA GLY A 86 -16.35 -25.55 9.90
C GLY A 86 -17.00 -24.77 8.75
N TYR A 87 -17.39 -23.52 9.01
CA TYR A 87 -17.94 -22.62 8.00
C TYR A 87 -16.87 -21.74 7.33
N TYR A 88 -17.36 -21.03 6.32
CA TYR A 88 -16.57 -20.34 5.33
C TYR A 88 -17.29 -18.99 5.01
N ILE A 89 -16.57 -17.84 4.98
CA ILE A 89 -16.98 -16.39 5.09
C ILE A 89 -16.51 -15.37 3.93
N ALA A 90 -17.42 -14.63 3.22
CA ALA A 90 -17.34 -13.62 2.08
C ALA A 90 -18.74 -12.98 1.63
N GLN A 91 -18.97 -12.39 0.43
CA GLN A 91 -20.23 -11.62 0.09
C GLN A 91 -20.72 -11.63 -1.40
N LYS A 92 -22.04 -11.44 -1.63
CA LYS A 92 -22.66 -11.19 -2.96
C LYS A 92 -22.35 -9.77 -3.48
N ALA A 93 -21.75 -9.67 -4.66
CA ALA A 93 -21.38 -8.39 -5.29
C ALA A 93 -22.38 -7.94 -6.38
N THR A 94 -22.66 -6.63 -6.45
CA THR A 94 -23.59 -6.03 -7.43
C THR A 94 -22.93 -5.79 -8.80
N SER A 95 -23.70 -6.05 -9.86
CA SER A 95 -23.25 -6.54 -11.17
C SER A 95 -22.61 -5.51 -12.13
N VAL A 96 -21.77 -4.61 -11.63
CA VAL A 96 -20.96 -3.69 -12.47
C VAL A 96 -19.48 -3.66 -12.06
N GLY A 97 -19.16 -3.74 -10.76
CA GLY A 97 -17.77 -3.70 -10.26
C GLY A 97 -17.07 -5.06 -10.10
N VAL A 98 -17.77 -6.17 -10.32
CA VAL A 98 -17.28 -7.52 -9.95
C VAL A 98 -16.30 -8.11 -10.98
N LEU A 99 -16.46 -7.75 -12.26
CA LEU A 99 -15.73 -8.39 -13.35
C LEU A 99 -14.25 -7.97 -13.43
N SER A 100 -13.87 -6.83 -12.85
CA SER A 100 -12.48 -6.36 -12.77
C SER A 100 -11.71 -6.92 -11.57
N TYR A 101 -12.39 -7.16 -10.44
CA TYR A 101 -11.76 -7.63 -9.19
C TYR A 101 -11.19 -9.06 -9.25
N PHE A 102 -11.63 -9.87 -10.21
CA PHE A 102 -11.12 -11.24 -10.41
C PHE A 102 -10.14 -11.38 -11.59
N SER A 103 -9.86 -10.30 -12.33
CA SER A 103 -8.92 -10.32 -13.46
C SER A 103 -7.52 -9.79 -13.14
N THR A 104 -7.33 -9.05 -12.05
CA THR A 104 -6.01 -8.53 -11.63
C THR A 104 -5.19 -9.62 -10.92
N PRO A 105 -3.92 -9.86 -11.32
CA PRO A 105 -3.07 -10.84 -10.66
C PRO A 105 -2.69 -10.38 -9.24
N VAL A 106 -2.38 -11.37 -8.38
CA VAL A 106 -1.76 -11.12 -7.07
C VAL A 106 -0.44 -10.39 -7.29
N PHE A 107 -0.12 -9.43 -6.42
CA PHE A 107 1.13 -8.70 -6.53
C PHE A 107 2.33 -9.55 -6.10
N GLU A 108 3.35 -9.60 -6.96
CA GLU A 108 4.66 -10.17 -6.71
C GLU A 108 5.71 -9.29 -7.40
N LEU A 109 6.69 -8.81 -6.65
CA LEU A 109 7.88 -8.14 -7.16
C LEU A 109 8.87 -9.18 -7.65
N ILE A 110 8.89 -9.39 -8.96
CA ILE A 110 9.96 -10.11 -9.64
C ILE A 110 11.16 -9.17 -9.73
N ILE A 111 12.28 -9.53 -9.10
CA ILE A 111 13.50 -8.72 -9.07
C ILE A 111 14.67 -9.55 -9.58
N ASP A 112 15.42 -9.02 -10.54
CA ASP A 112 16.72 -9.55 -10.97
C ASP A 112 17.84 -8.68 -10.38
N TYR A 113 18.60 -9.26 -9.45
CA TYR A 113 19.79 -8.66 -8.84
C TYR A 113 21.06 -9.47 -9.16
N SER A 114 21.05 -10.27 -10.23
CA SER A 114 22.17 -11.12 -10.64
C SER A 114 23.45 -10.35 -11.01
N SER A 115 23.32 -9.05 -11.28
CA SER A 115 24.41 -8.11 -11.56
C SER A 115 24.99 -7.39 -10.32
N VAL A 116 24.47 -7.65 -9.12
CA VAL A 116 24.97 -7.02 -7.88
C VAL A 116 26.21 -7.76 -7.39
N ASP A 117 27.39 -7.14 -7.58
CA ASP A 117 28.71 -7.74 -7.35
C ASP A 117 29.21 -7.54 -5.89
N THR A 118 28.51 -6.75 -5.06
CA THR A 118 28.83 -6.54 -3.64
C THR A 118 28.31 -7.65 -2.74
N ASP A 119 29.05 -8.76 -2.73
CA ASP A 119 28.73 -9.97 -1.97
C ASP A 119 28.86 -9.78 -0.44
N SER A 120 27.84 -9.17 0.18
CA SER A 120 27.30 -9.54 1.51
C SER A 120 26.23 -8.57 2.07
N SER A 121 26.17 -7.30 1.65
CA SER A 121 25.35 -6.28 2.31
C SER A 121 24.11 -5.82 1.53
N LEU A 122 24.18 -5.67 0.20
CA LEU A 122 23.07 -5.07 -0.57
C LEU A 122 21.90 -6.05 -0.81
N ILE A 123 22.18 -7.34 -1.02
CA ILE A 123 21.14 -8.37 -1.26
C ILE A 123 20.12 -8.46 -0.09
N PRO A 124 20.53 -8.48 1.20
CA PRO A 124 19.60 -8.37 2.32
C PRO A 124 18.68 -7.14 2.25
N HIS A 125 19.21 -5.97 1.86
CA HIS A 125 18.41 -4.74 1.73
C HIS A 125 17.39 -4.82 0.58
N ILE A 126 17.76 -5.47 -0.54
CA ILE A 126 16.84 -5.74 -1.67
C ILE A 126 15.69 -6.63 -1.23
N ILE A 127 15.97 -7.70 -0.48
CA ILE A 127 14.96 -8.61 0.05
C ILE A 127 14.04 -7.88 1.05
N GLU A 128 14.61 -7.03 1.92
CA GLU A 128 13.83 -6.26 2.89
C GLU A 128 12.93 -5.21 2.22
N ALA A 129 13.45 -4.43 1.27
CA ALA A 129 12.68 -3.47 0.48
C ALA A 129 11.56 -4.15 -0.33
N LYS A 130 11.82 -5.31 -0.93
CA LYS A 130 10.81 -6.15 -1.59
C LYS A 130 9.68 -6.51 -0.62
N ASN A 131 10.01 -7.05 0.55
CA ASN A 131 9.01 -7.45 1.56
C ASN A 131 8.17 -6.25 2.04
N ILE A 132 8.78 -5.09 2.23
CA ILE A 132 8.10 -3.85 2.60
C ILE A 132 7.07 -3.47 1.53
N VAL A 133 7.47 -3.41 0.25
CA VAL A 133 6.57 -3.00 -0.84
C VAL A 133 5.49 -4.07 -1.14
N GLU A 134 5.81 -5.36 -1.03
CA GLU A 134 4.81 -6.43 -1.15
C GLU A 134 3.80 -6.42 0.00
N SER A 135 4.17 -5.90 1.17
CA SER A 135 3.21 -5.77 2.28
C SER A 135 2.18 -4.66 2.10
N ILE A 136 2.44 -3.65 1.25
CA ILE A 136 1.51 -2.51 1.00
C ILE A 136 0.69 -2.67 -0.29
N ILE A 137 0.96 -3.68 -1.12
CA ILE A 137 0.24 -3.94 -2.38
C ILE A 137 -0.26 -5.38 -2.44
N LEU A 138 -1.58 -5.54 -2.59
CA LEU A 138 -2.25 -6.84 -2.72
C LEU A 138 -2.31 -7.31 -4.18
N ARG A 139 -2.54 -6.40 -5.13
CA ARG A 139 -2.67 -6.68 -6.57
C ARG A 139 -2.19 -5.54 -7.44
N THR A 140 -1.83 -5.86 -8.69
CA THR A 140 -1.40 -4.90 -9.71
C THR A 140 -2.37 -4.85 -10.90
N PRO A 141 -2.53 -3.69 -11.57
CA PRO A 141 -3.26 -3.59 -12.83
C PRO A 141 -2.46 -4.14 -14.02
N TYR A 142 -1.17 -4.45 -13.83
CA TYR A 142 -0.23 -4.76 -14.90
C TYR A 142 0.24 -6.22 -14.90
N SER A 143 0.73 -6.70 -16.04
CA SER A 143 1.56 -7.91 -16.09
C SER A 143 2.90 -7.62 -15.40
N GLN A 144 3.31 -8.47 -14.47
CA GLN A 144 4.60 -8.34 -13.81
C GLN A 144 5.75 -8.65 -14.77
N SER A 145 6.61 -7.67 -14.95
CA SER A 145 7.94 -7.81 -15.56
C SER A 145 8.99 -7.68 -14.47
N PRO A 146 10.17 -8.32 -14.60
CA PRO A 146 11.27 -8.13 -13.68
C PRO A 146 11.63 -6.65 -13.50
N ILE A 147 12.09 -6.30 -12.30
CA ILE A 147 12.84 -5.07 -12.03
C ILE A 147 14.32 -5.47 -11.94
N THR A 148 15.16 -4.89 -12.77
CA THR A 148 16.61 -5.14 -12.71
C THR A 148 17.23 -4.20 -11.69
N ILE A 149 17.96 -4.72 -10.71
CA ILE A 149 18.71 -3.92 -9.74
C ILE A 149 20.20 -4.04 -10.01
N THR A 150 20.82 -2.89 -10.16
CA THR A 150 22.26 -2.73 -10.38
C THR A 150 22.85 -1.80 -9.34
N GLU A 151 24.16 -1.83 -9.20
CA GLU A 151 24.91 -0.95 -8.31
C GLU A 151 26.02 -0.26 -9.11
N SER A 152 26.21 1.05 -8.89
CA SER A 152 27.29 1.79 -9.55
C SER A 152 27.73 3.01 -8.72
N VAL A 153 28.88 3.61 -9.05
CA VAL A 153 29.31 4.86 -8.41
C VAL A 153 28.57 6.04 -9.06
N MET A 154 27.68 6.68 -8.30
CA MET A 154 26.93 7.86 -8.76
C MET A 154 27.53 9.12 -8.10
N ASN A 155 28.32 9.86 -8.86
CA ASN A 155 29.04 11.06 -8.37
C ASN A 155 28.37 12.39 -8.77
N GLU A 156 27.54 12.40 -9.82
CA GLU A 156 26.96 13.62 -10.39
C GLU A 156 25.48 13.42 -10.78
N PRO A 157 24.57 14.31 -10.37
CA PRO A 157 24.79 15.38 -9.40
C PRO A 157 25.22 14.83 -8.02
N GLN A 158 25.86 15.68 -7.22
CA GLN A 158 26.32 15.29 -5.88
C GLN A 158 25.13 14.84 -5.02
N ASN A 159 25.34 13.76 -4.24
CA ASN A 159 24.36 13.15 -3.32
C ASN A 159 23.18 12.39 -3.95
N VAL A 160 23.24 11.99 -5.23
CA VAL A 160 22.29 10.99 -5.78
C VAL A 160 22.45 9.65 -5.03
N LEU A 161 21.39 9.19 -4.37
CA LEU A 161 21.39 7.94 -3.60
C LEU A 161 20.97 6.72 -4.44
N GLY A 162 20.10 6.95 -5.43
CA GLY A 162 19.63 5.94 -6.38
C GLY A 162 19.05 6.59 -7.64
N SER A 163 18.56 5.75 -8.56
CA SER A 163 17.68 6.20 -9.64
C SER A 163 16.86 5.06 -10.22
N ALA A 164 15.58 5.31 -10.51
CA ALA A 164 14.68 4.43 -11.23
C ALA A 164 14.48 4.86 -12.71
N ASP A 165 14.68 3.92 -13.64
CA ASP A 165 14.20 4.02 -15.03
C ASP A 165 12.92 3.19 -15.18
N TRP A 166 11.77 3.87 -15.16
CA TRP A 166 10.45 3.26 -15.32
C TRP A 166 10.27 2.51 -16.64
N ASN A 167 10.82 3.03 -17.75
CA ASN A 167 10.66 2.42 -19.07
C ASN A 167 11.44 1.11 -19.20
N ASN A 168 12.70 1.11 -18.71
CA ASN A 168 13.57 -0.06 -18.74
C ASN A 168 13.43 -0.95 -17.49
N ARG A 169 12.55 -0.60 -16.55
CA ARG A 169 12.36 -1.25 -15.23
C ARG A 169 13.70 -1.54 -14.54
N THR A 170 14.60 -0.56 -14.54
CA THR A 170 15.94 -0.68 -13.96
C THR A 170 16.07 0.27 -12.78
N ILE A 171 16.59 -0.22 -11.66
CA ILE A 171 17.03 0.59 -10.52
C ILE A 171 18.55 0.51 -10.45
N VAL A 172 19.18 1.67 -10.22
CA VAL A 172 20.61 1.78 -9.95
C VAL A 172 20.77 2.34 -8.54
N ILE A 173 21.45 1.61 -7.67
CA ILE A 173 21.80 2.07 -6.32
C ILE A 173 23.23 2.64 -6.33
N ASN A 174 23.43 3.74 -5.61
CA ASN A 174 24.77 4.30 -5.47
C ASN A 174 25.63 3.44 -4.52
N SER A 175 26.69 2.84 -5.05
CA SER A 175 27.70 2.09 -4.29
C SER A 175 28.45 2.90 -3.22
N LEU A 176 28.31 4.23 -3.24
CA LEU A 176 28.84 5.12 -2.20
C LEU A 176 27.88 5.30 -1.01
N ASN A 177 26.67 4.75 -1.06
CA ASN A 177 25.70 4.82 0.03
C ASN A 177 26.24 4.11 1.29
N VAL A 178 26.62 4.92 2.28
CA VAL A 178 27.12 4.45 3.57
C VAL A 178 26.13 4.83 4.67
N ASN A 179 25.63 3.83 5.40
CA ASN A 179 24.86 4.09 6.61
C ASN A 179 25.81 4.50 7.75
N ILE A 180 26.02 5.81 7.90
CA ILE A 180 26.79 6.36 9.01
C ILE A 180 25.88 6.31 10.25
N ASN A 181 26.33 5.64 11.31
CA ASN A 181 25.73 5.68 12.66
C ASN A 181 24.21 5.39 12.79
N ALA A 182 23.59 4.64 11.86
CA ALA A 182 22.15 4.36 11.85
C ALA A 182 21.30 5.64 11.77
N GLN A 183 21.70 6.58 10.91
CA GLN A 183 21.09 7.90 10.74
C GLN A 183 19.72 7.92 10.06
N TYR A 184 19.16 6.79 9.65
CA TYR A 184 17.92 6.76 8.87
C TYR A 184 16.92 5.75 9.44
N SER A 185 15.68 6.18 9.59
CA SER A 185 14.55 5.33 9.97
C SER A 185 13.47 5.31 8.89
N LEU A 186 12.84 4.14 8.75
CA LEU A 186 11.58 3.97 8.03
C LEU A 186 10.49 3.69 9.07
N ASN A 187 9.45 4.51 9.12
CA ASN A 187 8.36 4.43 10.11
C ASN A 187 8.87 4.37 11.58
N ASN A 188 9.88 5.17 11.94
CA ASN A 188 10.58 5.17 13.23
C ASN A 188 11.39 3.89 13.57
N ILE A 189 11.53 2.95 12.63
CA ILE A 189 12.41 1.79 12.79
C ILE A 189 13.75 2.10 12.08
N PRO A 190 14.90 2.10 12.77
CA PRO A 190 16.19 2.31 12.12
C PRO A 190 16.46 1.26 11.04
N LYS A 191 16.87 1.71 9.84
CA LYS A 191 17.15 0.86 8.67
C LYS A 191 18.49 1.24 8.05
N ASN A 192 18.91 0.45 7.06
CA ASN A 192 19.96 0.88 6.13
C ASN A 192 19.40 1.88 5.13
N ILE A 193 20.14 2.96 4.82
CA ILE A 193 19.78 3.94 3.80
C ILE A 193 19.39 3.28 2.47
N ASN A 194 20.08 2.21 2.07
CA ASN A 194 19.75 1.47 0.84
C ASN A 194 18.35 0.86 0.86
N ILE A 195 17.78 0.50 2.03
CA ILE A 195 16.40 0.00 2.12
C ILE A 195 15.42 1.12 1.79
N LEU A 196 15.63 2.34 2.34
CA LEU A 196 14.77 3.49 2.06
C LEU A 196 14.81 3.86 0.58
N VAL A 197 16.01 3.99 0.02
CA VAL A 197 16.23 4.25 -1.42
C VAL A 197 15.55 3.16 -2.25
N LEU A 198 15.78 1.87 -1.96
CA LEU A 198 15.16 0.79 -2.71
C LEU A 198 13.62 0.82 -2.63
N VAL A 199 13.02 1.15 -1.49
CA VAL A 199 11.57 1.31 -1.37
C VAL A 199 11.07 2.46 -2.26
N HIS A 200 11.70 3.63 -2.16
CA HIS A 200 11.41 4.82 -2.98
C HIS A 200 11.51 4.53 -4.49
N GLU A 201 12.65 3.98 -4.94
CA GLU A 201 12.88 3.67 -6.35
C GLU A 201 11.95 2.57 -6.87
N ILE A 202 11.60 1.57 -6.05
CA ILE A 202 10.59 0.57 -6.44
C ILE A 202 9.22 1.24 -6.61
N ILE A 203 8.83 2.17 -5.74
CA ILE A 203 7.56 2.91 -5.86
C ILE A 203 7.56 3.80 -7.12
N HIS A 204 8.70 4.36 -7.53
CA HIS A 204 8.86 4.98 -8.85
C HIS A 204 8.69 4.00 -10.02
N ILE A 205 9.24 2.78 -9.94
CA ILE A 205 9.01 1.74 -10.97
C ILE A 205 7.53 1.29 -10.99
N LEU A 206 6.83 1.37 -9.87
CA LEU A 206 5.40 1.04 -9.78
C LEU A 206 4.49 2.12 -10.37
N GLY A 207 4.96 3.38 -10.46
CA GLY A 207 4.33 4.43 -11.27
C GLY A 207 4.16 5.79 -10.60
N VAL A 208 4.45 5.91 -9.30
CA VAL A 208 4.42 7.20 -8.61
C VAL A 208 5.54 8.07 -9.19
N GLY A 209 5.28 9.32 -9.54
CA GLY A 209 6.25 10.19 -10.22
C GLY A 209 6.41 9.97 -11.72
N THR A 210 6.06 8.79 -12.25
CA THR A 210 6.56 8.31 -13.56
C THR A 210 5.46 7.87 -14.54
N ASP A 211 4.34 7.34 -14.05
CA ASP A 211 3.28 6.76 -14.87
C ASP A 211 2.40 7.85 -15.53
N PRO A 212 1.88 7.63 -16.75
CA PRO A 212 0.86 8.49 -17.35
C PRO A 212 -0.35 8.77 -16.44
N ALA A 213 -0.80 7.82 -15.63
CA ALA A 213 -1.86 8.01 -14.64
C ALA A 213 -1.47 9.05 -13.58
N TRP A 214 -0.23 8.98 -13.06
CA TRP A 214 0.30 9.98 -12.14
C TRP A 214 0.31 11.39 -12.77
N THR A 215 0.95 11.53 -13.93
CA THR A 215 1.08 12.83 -14.60
C THR A 215 -0.25 13.41 -15.04
N SER A 216 -1.22 12.58 -15.45
CA SER A 216 -2.57 13.02 -15.83
C SER A 216 -3.38 13.63 -14.69
N ASN A 217 -3.04 13.27 -13.45
CA ASN A 217 -3.67 13.79 -12.24
C ASN A 217 -2.98 15.07 -11.71
N ILE A 218 -1.88 15.55 -12.32
CA ILE A 218 -1.21 16.78 -11.89
C ILE A 218 -1.78 18.00 -12.62
N ASN A 219 -2.18 19.00 -11.84
CA ASN A 219 -2.54 20.33 -12.34
C ASN A 219 -1.79 21.40 -11.53
N ASN A 220 -0.97 22.22 -12.20
CA ASN A 220 -0.23 23.33 -11.59
C ASN A 220 0.55 22.93 -10.31
N PHE A 221 1.34 21.85 -10.38
CA PHE A 221 2.09 21.28 -9.25
C PHE A 221 1.23 20.82 -8.05
N PHE A 222 -0.02 20.45 -8.31
CA PHE A 222 -0.87 19.75 -7.34
C PHE A 222 -1.38 18.43 -7.95
N TYR A 223 -1.18 17.32 -7.24
CA TYR A 223 -1.76 16.03 -7.58
C TYR A 223 -3.23 15.98 -7.14
N THR A 224 -4.13 15.61 -8.05
CA THR A 224 -5.59 15.72 -7.89
C THR A 224 -6.34 14.39 -8.02
N GLY A 225 -5.62 13.26 -8.06
CA GLY A 225 -6.22 11.92 -8.05
C GLY A 225 -7.06 11.68 -6.79
N GLU A 226 -8.14 10.93 -6.94
CA GLU A 226 -9.22 10.85 -5.96
C GLU A 226 -8.73 10.28 -4.62
N ASN A 227 -8.00 9.16 -4.65
CA ASN A 227 -7.56 8.45 -3.45
C ASN A 227 -6.32 9.07 -2.83
N GLY A 228 -5.36 9.53 -3.63
CA GLY A 228 -4.21 10.29 -3.15
C GLY A 228 -4.61 11.56 -2.40
N LEU A 229 -5.52 12.35 -2.97
CA LEU A 229 -6.03 13.57 -2.34
C LEU A 229 -6.94 13.27 -1.14
N ARG A 230 -7.74 12.19 -1.19
CA ARG A 230 -8.55 11.71 -0.06
C ARG A 230 -7.66 11.37 1.14
N GLU A 231 -6.55 10.68 0.91
CA GLU A 231 -5.62 10.25 1.96
C GLU A 231 -4.75 11.38 2.50
N TYR A 232 -4.23 12.26 1.63
CA TYR A 232 -3.55 13.49 2.05
C TYR A 232 -4.44 14.35 2.97
N LYS A 233 -5.71 14.55 2.59
CA LYS A 233 -6.68 15.27 3.44
C LYS A 233 -6.91 14.56 4.78
N GLN A 234 -6.93 13.23 4.81
CA GLN A 234 -7.09 12.50 6.06
C GLN A 234 -5.88 12.71 6.98
N LEU A 235 -4.65 12.62 6.45
CA LEU A 235 -3.42 12.91 7.20
C LEU A 235 -3.44 14.34 7.81
N LEU A 236 -3.78 15.34 7.00
CA LEU A 236 -3.92 16.73 7.47
C LEU A 236 -5.00 16.87 8.55
N TYR A 237 -6.16 16.24 8.37
CA TYR A 237 -7.27 16.29 9.33
C TYR A 237 -6.92 15.63 10.65
N ASP A 238 -6.27 14.46 10.62
CA ASP A 238 -5.83 13.72 11.80
C ASP A 238 -4.78 14.50 12.60
N ALA A 239 -3.95 15.31 11.92
CA ALA A 239 -3.01 16.25 12.52
C ALA A 239 -3.62 17.60 12.94
N GLY A 240 -4.94 17.81 12.72
CA GLY A 240 -5.69 18.98 13.18
C GLY A 240 -5.66 20.21 12.26
N TYR A 241 -5.24 20.06 11.00
CA TYR A 241 -5.28 21.13 10.01
C TYR A 241 -6.68 21.34 9.43
N ASP A 242 -6.97 22.57 8.98
CA ASP A 242 -8.18 22.84 8.21
C ASP A 242 -8.01 22.32 6.77
N ILE A 243 -8.83 21.33 6.40
CA ILE A 243 -8.81 20.71 5.08
C ILE A 243 -9.78 21.36 4.09
N ASN A 244 -10.54 22.38 4.52
CA ASN A 244 -11.48 23.08 3.65
C ASN A 244 -10.73 23.87 2.56
N GLY A 245 -11.06 23.60 1.30
CA GLY A 245 -10.42 24.24 0.15
C GLY A 245 -9.12 23.57 -0.32
N ILE A 246 -8.58 22.57 0.40
CA ILE A 246 -7.46 21.76 -0.09
C ILE A 246 -7.87 21.12 -1.43
N SER A 247 -7.14 21.42 -2.50
CA SER A 247 -7.50 21.11 -3.88
C SER A 247 -6.58 20.07 -4.55
N GLY A 248 -5.40 19.81 -3.99
CA GLY A 248 -4.53 18.69 -4.38
C GLY A 248 -3.37 18.47 -3.40
N VAL A 249 -2.58 17.41 -3.61
CA VAL A 249 -1.32 17.18 -2.87
C VAL A 249 -0.21 18.03 -3.49
N PRO A 250 0.58 18.80 -2.73
CA PRO A 250 1.76 19.48 -3.27
C PRO A 250 2.75 18.54 -3.95
N VAL A 251 3.09 18.84 -5.21
CA VAL A 251 4.10 18.15 -6.01
C VAL A 251 5.30 19.08 -6.20
N GLU A 252 6.49 18.50 -6.13
CA GLU A 252 7.78 19.20 -6.20
C GLU A 252 7.89 20.14 -7.42
N ASN A 253 8.28 21.39 -7.17
CA ASN A 253 8.49 22.42 -8.19
C ASN A 253 9.87 23.10 -8.20
N HIS A 254 10.82 22.60 -7.41
CA HIS A 254 12.22 23.02 -7.33
C HIS A 254 13.17 21.83 -7.57
N PHE A 255 14.49 22.07 -7.42
CA PHE A 255 15.57 21.07 -7.58
C PHE A 255 15.75 20.47 -9.00
N GLY A 256 15.01 20.97 -9.99
CA GLY A 256 15.20 20.68 -11.42
C GLY A 256 14.56 19.39 -11.91
N SER A 257 14.83 19.01 -13.16
CA SER A 257 14.06 17.97 -13.87
C SER A 257 14.21 16.54 -13.34
N GLY A 258 15.14 16.30 -12.41
CA GLY A 258 15.22 15.02 -11.70
C GLY A 258 14.18 14.90 -10.58
N THR A 259 13.79 16.03 -9.99
CA THR A 259 12.91 16.06 -8.81
C THR A 259 11.52 16.60 -9.14
N GLN A 260 11.43 17.69 -9.92
CA GLN A 260 10.19 18.35 -10.32
C GLN A 260 9.20 17.38 -10.98
N TYR A 261 7.92 17.50 -10.63
CA TYR A 261 6.81 16.64 -11.08
C TYR A 261 6.88 15.15 -10.71
N SER A 262 8.03 14.65 -10.24
CA SER A 262 8.24 13.23 -9.91
C SER A 262 7.98 12.93 -8.43
N HIS A 263 8.12 13.92 -7.54
CA HIS A 263 8.09 13.75 -6.09
C HIS A 263 6.99 14.56 -5.42
N PHE A 264 6.66 14.21 -4.18
CA PHE A 264 5.99 15.15 -3.29
C PHE A 264 6.92 16.30 -2.94
N GLU A 265 6.32 17.45 -2.69
CA GLU A 265 7.02 18.67 -2.35
C GLU A 265 7.60 18.61 -0.94
N GLU A 266 8.89 18.93 -0.81
CA GLU A 266 9.62 19.08 0.46
C GLU A 266 9.08 20.23 1.32
N GLY A 267 8.70 21.35 0.67
CA GLY A 267 8.54 22.65 1.32
C GLY A 267 9.85 23.42 1.35
N LEU A 268 10.68 23.29 0.31
CA LEU A 268 12.00 23.93 0.22
C LEU A 268 12.24 24.57 -1.16
N PHE A 269 12.70 25.81 -1.16
CA PHE A 269 13.30 26.44 -2.34
C PHE A 269 14.69 25.85 -2.63
N GLU A 270 15.19 26.00 -3.87
CA GLU A 270 16.53 25.55 -4.32
C GLU A 270 17.72 26.00 -3.43
N ASN A 271 17.54 27.04 -2.62
CA ASN A 271 18.53 27.56 -1.68
C ASN A 271 18.41 26.96 -0.25
N MET A 272 17.64 25.88 -0.08
CA MET A 272 17.34 25.22 1.19
C MET A 272 16.62 26.13 2.22
N THR A 273 15.77 27.05 1.75
CA THR A 273 14.89 27.85 2.64
C THR A 273 13.44 27.42 2.50
N LEU A 274 12.66 27.52 3.58
CA LEU A 274 11.27 27.05 3.64
C LEU A 274 10.37 27.71 2.58
N GLU A 275 9.61 26.88 1.87
CA GLU A 275 8.55 27.26 0.94
C GLU A 275 7.17 26.93 1.53
N THR A 276 6.22 27.87 1.38
CA THR A 276 4.80 27.65 1.68
C THR A 276 4.02 27.42 0.38
N ARG A 277 3.32 26.28 0.24
CA ARG A 277 2.62 25.93 -1.01
C ARG A 277 1.19 26.44 -1.02
N ARG A 278 0.80 27.17 -2.09
CA ARG A 278 -0.55 27.75 -2.21
C ARG A 278 -1.15 27.52 -3.59
N ASP A 279 -2.45 27.28 -3.64
CA ASP A 279 -3.19 27.18 -4.89
C ASP A 279 -3.55 28.57 -5.46
N SER A 280 -4.20 28.58 -6.63
CA SER A 280 -4.66 29.81 -7.27
C SER A 280 -5.68 30.63 -6.47
N ASN A 281 -6.32 30.04 -5.45
CA ASN A 281 -7.24 30.70 -4.52
C ASN A 281 -6.53 31.18 -3.23
N ASN A 282 -5.19 31.08 -3.18
CA ASN A 282 -4.35 31.40 -2.03
C ASN A 282 -4.57 30.48 -0.81
N VAL A 283 -5.20 29.30 -0.99
CA VAL A 283 -5.37 28.28 0.05
C VAL A 283 -4.03 27.62 0.32
N LEU A 284 -3.64 27.53 1.60
CA LEU A 284 -2.40 26.90 2.02
C LEU A 284 -2.52 25.38 1.97
N HIS A 285 -1.52 24.72 1.41
CA HIS A 285 -1.41 23.28 1.29
C HIS A 285 -0.16 22.81 2.04
N PRO A 286 -0.29 22.24 3.25
CA PRO A 286 0.86 21.83 4.05
C PRO A 286 1.67 20.73 3.36
N THR A 287 3.01 20.82 3.40
CA THR A 287 3.89 19.79 2.84
C THR A 287 4.19 18.71 3.88
N ILE A 288 4.64 17.54 3.42
CA ILE A 288 4.96 16.39 4.26
C ILE A 288 6.38 15.94 3.88
N PRO A 289 7.44 16.63 4.36
CA PRO A 289 8.84 16.34 3.98
C PRO A 289 9.26 14.91 4.35
N THR A 290 8.72 14.36 5.44
CA THR A 290 9.03 12.99 5.90
C THR A 290 8.42 11.87 5.04
N GLU A 291 7.76 12.17 3.92
CA GLU A 291 7.13 11.13 3.09
C GLU A 291 8.18 10.46 2.20
N ILE A 292 8.15 9.13 2.10
CA ILE A 292 9.19 8.37 1.38
C ILE A 292 9.35 8.76 -0.10
N MET A 293 8.35 9.39 -0.72
CA MET A 293 8.36 9.85 -2.12
C MET A 293 8.60 11.37 -2.29
N THR A 294 9.13 12.06 -1.29
CA THR A 294 9.76 13.37 -1.48
C THR A 294 11.16 13.23 -2.12
N GLY A 295 11.82 14.34 -2.44
CA GLY A 295 13.08 14.34 -3.17
C GLY A 295 14.33 14.05 -2.33
N PHE A 296 14.22 14.05 -1.01
CA PHE A 296 15.31 13.93 -0.05
C PHE A 296 14.96 12.89 1.02
N LEU A 297 15.96 12.16 1.51
CA LEU A 297 15.79 11.32 2.71
C LEU A 297 16.15 12.13 3.96
N ASP A 298 15.21 12.21 4.90
CA ASP A 298 15.40 12.82 6.21
C ASP A 298 16.31 11.94 7.08
N ASP A 299 17.34 12.55 7.68
CA ASP A 299 18.18 11.90 8.69
C ASP A 299 17.61 12.12 10.09
N ASP A 300 17.68 11.11 10.95
CA ASP A 300 17.05 11.09 12.29
C ASP A 300 17.67 12.08 13.30
N ASN A 301 18.70 12.84 12.91
CA ASN A 301 19.33 13.92 13.70
C ASN A 301 19.00 15.32 13.14
N GLY A 302 18.14 15.40 12.12
CA GLY A 302 17.71 16.61 11.46
C GLY A 302 16.78 17.51 12.29
N SER A 303 16.21 18.51 11.61
CA SER A 303 15.07 19.29 12.13
C SER A 303 13.72 18.66 11.76
N VAL A 304 13.77 17.66 10.90
CA VAL A 304 12.70 16.83 10.35
C VAL A 304 13.30 15.42 10.39
N ASN A 305 12.58 14.45 10.97
CA ASN A 305 13.15 13.15 11.34
C ASN A 305 12.29 11.99 10.87
N GLY A 306 12.95 10.99 10.29
CA GLY A 306 12.36 9.74 9.85
C GLY A 306 11.60 9.85 8.52
N ASN A 307 11.54 8.73 7.82
CA ASN A 307 10.93 8.62 6.50
C ASN A 307 9.74 7.66 6.60
N TYR A 308 8.63 7.95 5.92
CA TYR A 308 7.36 7.24 6.14
C TYR A 308 6.70 6.86 4.83
N ILE A 309 6.28 5.60 4.72
CA ILE A 309 5.32 5.21 3.69
C ILE A 309 3.93 5.52 4.24
N THR A 310 3.33 6.61 3.76
CA THR A 310 2.05 7.07 4.30
C THR A 310 0.87 6.54 3.48
N ARG A 311 -0.33 6.66 4.04
CA ARG A 311 -1.58 6.38 3.31
C ARG A 311 -1.72 7.20 2.02
N MET A 312 -1.04 8.35 1.90
CA MET A 312 -1.02 9.18 0.70
C MET A 312 -0.39 8.45 -0.49
N THR A 313 0.80 7.86 -0.29
CA THR A 313 1.46 7.01 -1.31
C THR A 313 0.60 5.83 -1.70
N LEU A 314 -0.05 5.16 -0.74
CA LEU A 314 -0.97 4.06 -1.04
C LEU A 314 -2.21 4.53 -1.84
N GLY A 315 -2.79 5.69 -1.53
CA GLY A 315 -3.89 6.26 -2.31
C GLY A 315 -3.50 6.60 -3.75
N ILE A 316 -2.24 6.97 -3.97
CA ILE A 316 -1.76 7.30 -5.32
C ILE A 316 -1.46 6.04 -6.12
N LEU A 317 -0.97 4.98 -5.47
CA LEU A 317 -0.93 3.63 -6.07
C LEU A 317 -2.34 3.10 -6.37
N GLU A 318 -3.34 3.37 -5.54
CA GLU A 318 -4.76 3.07 -5.80
C GLU A 318 -5.28 3.84 -7.04
N ASP A 319 -4.95 5.13 -7.17
CA ASP A 319 -5.31 5.95 -8.35
C ASP A 319 -4.63 5.50 -9.65
N ILE A 320 -3.43 4.89 -9.57
CA ILE A 320 -2.76 4.23 -10.71
C ILE A 320 -3.43 2.88 -11.05
N GLY A 321 -4.22 2.31 -10.12
CA GLY A 321 -5.01 1.09 -10.31
C GLY A 321 -4.49 -0.15 -9.58
N TYR A 322 -3.54 -0.01 -8.66
CA TYR A 322 -3.16 -1.08 -7.73
C TYR A 322 -4.25 -1.31 -6.68
N VAL A 323 -4.34 -2.52 -6.16
CA VAL A 323 -5.10 -2.80 -4.94
C VAL A 323 -4.11 -2.79 -3.79
N VAL A 324 -4.22 -1.80 -2.90
CA VAL A 324 -3.28 -1.55 -1.80
C VAL A 324 -3.78 -2.10 -0.47
N ASP A 325 -2.88 -2.28 0.50
CA ASP A 325 -3.20 -2.69 1.87
C ASP A 325 -2.94 -1.55 2.85
N TYR A 326 -3.96 -0.73 3.09
CA TYR A 326 -3.94 0.36 4.09
C TYR A 326 -3.74 -0.12 5.53
N GLU A 327 -3.95 -1.41 5.80
CA GLU A 327 -3.76 -2.02 7.12
C GLU A 327 -2.37 -2.68 7.24
N SER A 328 -1.46 -2.46 6.28
CA SER A 328 -0.07 -2.91 6.35
C SER A 328 0.66 -2.27 7.52
N GLU A 329 1.52 -3.04 8.21
CA GLU A 329 2.40 -2.51 9.26
C GLU A 329 3.43 -1.49 8.73
N HIS A 330 3.67 -1.50 7.41
CA HIS A 330 4.55 -0.54 6.74
C HIS A 330 3.80 0.71 6.26
N CYS A 331 2.47 0.76 6.35
CA CYS A 331 1.70 1.99 6.10
C CYS A 331 1.48 2.74 7.42
N VAL A 332 2.15 3.88 7.61
CA VAL A 332 2.12 4.63 8.87
C VAL A 332 1.85 6.12 8.60
N ASN A 333 0.93 6.71 9.36
CA ASN A 333 0.69 8.15 9.35
C ASN A 333 1.87 8.86 10.04
N THR A 334 2.54 9.77 9.33
CA THR A 334 3.52 10.70 9.93
C THR A 334 2.84 11.82 10.72
N THR A 335 3.59 12.44 11.63
CA THR A 335 3.18 13.61 12.42
C THR A 335 3.86 14.91 11.97
N THR A 336 4.73 14.87 10.97
CA THR A 336 5.57 16.02 10.59
C THR A 336 5.03 16.68 9.32
N TYR A 337 4.56 17.92 9.48
CA TYR A 337 3.95 18.73 8.43
C TYR A 337 4.57 20.13 8.45
N GLN A 338 4.84 20.72 7.29
CA GLN A 338 5.32 22.11 7.18
C GLN A 338 4.24 23.02 6.56
N LEU A 339 4.29 24.32 6.91
CA LEU A 339 3.28 25.35 6.59
C LEU A 339 3.89 26.55 5.85
#